data_AF-A0A5N7ZD63-F1
#
_entry.id   AF-A0A5N7ZD63-F1
#
_cell.length_a   1.000
_cell.length_b   1.000
_cell.length_c   1.000
_cell.angle_alpha   90.00
_cell.angle_beta   90.00
_cell.angle_gamma   90.00
#
_symmetry.space_group_name_H-M   'P 1'
#
loop_
_entity.id
_entity.type
_entity.pdbx_description
1 polymer ?
#
loop_
_entity_poly.entity_id
_entity_poly.type
_entity_poly.pdbx_seq_one_letter_code
_entity_poly.pdbx_strand_id
1 'polypeptide(L)'
;MKIGIIKERKNPPDRRVVFSPTELVTLKEHYPQTEIKVEASDIRIFKDEEYKALGFEVTEDMSDCDVLLDLWDSEGHKILDGMAGLWCVAVGYGREELVQAA
;
A
#
# COMPACT_ATOMS: atom_id res chain seq x y z
N MET A 1 -9.84 10.57 -0.62
CA MET A 1 -8.71 10.11 -1.46
C MET A 1 -8.65 8.60 -1.36
N LYS A 2 -8.51 7.88 -2.47
CA LYS A 2 -8.51 6.42 -2.51
C LYS A 2 -7.12 5.86 -2.79
N ILE A 3 -6.60 5.07 -1.87
CA ILE A 3 -5.28 4.42 -1.95
C ILE A 3 -5.50 2.93 -2.23
N GLY A 4 -4.89 2.43 -3.30
CA GLY A 4 -4.86 1.02 -3.66
C GLY A 4 -3.52 0.37 -3.31
N ILE A 5 -3.55 -0.74 -2.59
CA ILE A 5 -2.36 -1.56 -2.29
C ILE A 5 -2.29 -2.67 -3.29
N ILE A 6 -1.31 -2.61 -4.19
CA ILE A 6 -1.24 -3.54 -5.32
C ILE A 6 -0.39 -4.76 -4.98
N LYS A 7 -0.70 -5.88 -5.64
CA LYS A 7 0.03 -7.12 -5.45
C LYS A 7 1.41 -7.02 -6.10
N GLU A 8 2.39 -7.63 -5.45
CA GLU A 8 3.73 -7.78 -6.00
C GLU A 8 3.71 -8.65 -7.27
N ARG A 9 4.46 -8.21 -8.30
CA ARG A 9 4.56 -8.87 -9.60
C ARG A 9 6.01 -9.24 -9.97
N LYS A 10 6.94 -9.18 -9.00
CA LYS A 10 8.35 -9.55 -9.16
C LYS A 10 8.56 -11.00 -9.53
N ASN A 11 9.57 -11.21 -10.37
CA ASN A 11 10.09 -12.53 -10.70
C ASN A 11 11.60 -12.54 -10.41
N PRO A 12 12.09 -13.34 -9.45
CA PRO A 12 11.34 -14.32 -8.64
C PRO A 12 10.31 -13.68 -7.71
N PRO A 13 9.20 -14.39 -7.39
CA PRO A 13 8.09 -13.84 -6.62
C PRO A 13 8.53 -13.45 -5.20
N ASP A 14 8.17 -12.24 -4.83
CA ASP A 14 8.39 -11.69 -3.50
C ASP A 14 7.04 -11.65 -2.76
N ARG A 15 7.07 -12.03 -1.48
CA ARG A 15 5.86 -12.17 -0.63
C ARG A 15 5.63 -10.97 0.27
N ARG A 16 6.49 -9.95 0.18
CA ARG A 16 6.39 -8.72 0.96
C ARG A 16 5.13 -7.93 0.58
N VAL A 17 4.68 -7.12 1.52
CA VAL A 17 3.58 -6.18 1.35
C VAL A 17 4.04 -4.82 1.86
N VAL A 18 3.47 -3.75 1.31
CA VAL A 18 3.69 -2.36 1.73
C VAL A 18 3.21 -2.17 3.17
N PHE A 19 2.02 -2.68 3.47
CA PHE A 19 1.39 -2.57 4.79
C PHE A 19 0.76 -3.90 5.22
N SER A 20 1.00 -4.26 6.47
CA SER A 20 0.27 -5.32 7.16
C SER A 20 -1.18 -4.92 7.44
N PRO A 21 -2.10 -5.88 7.63
CA PRO A 21 -3.49 -5.59 7.96
C PRO A 21 -3.63 -4.68 9.20
N THR A 22 -2.79 -4.86 10.21
CA THR A 22 -2.76 -4.04 11.43
C THR A 22 -2.31 -2.61 11.18
N GLU A 23 -1.30 -2.39 10.33
CA GLU A 23 -0.83 -1.05 9.99
C GLU A 23 -1.89 -0.26 9.21
N LEU A 24 -2.67 -0.94 8.36
CA LEU A 24 -3.78 -0.29 7.67
C LEU A 24 -4.89 0.17 8.61
N VAL A 25 -5.10 -0.54 9.72
CA VAL A 25 -6.06 -0.08 10.74
C VAL A 25 -5.56 1.22 11.35
N THR A 26 -4.30 1.27 11.76
CA THR A 26 -3.69 2.49 12.30
C THR A 26 -3.70 3.64 11.29
N LEU A 27 -3.41 3.35 10.02
CA LEU A 27 -3.48 4.34 8.94
C LEU A 27 -4.91 4.88 8.78
N LYS A 28 -5.92 4.02 8.83
CA LYS A 28 -7.33 4.39 8.75
C LYS A 28 -7.78 5.20 9.97
N GLU A 29 -7.25 4.92 11.16
CA GLU A 29 -7.51 5.68 12.38
C GLU A 29 -6.92 7.09 12.30
N HIS A 30 -5.70 7.23 11.77
CA HIS A 30 -5.04 8.52 11.62
C HIS A 30 -5.60 9.34 10.44
N TYR A 31 -6.02 8.68 9.36
CA TYR A 31 -6.55 9.29 8.13
C TYR A 31 -7.93 8.75 7.77
N PRO A 32 -8.97 9.05 8.55
CA PRO A 32 -10.31 8.51 8.33
C PRO A 32 -10.96 8.97 7.02
N GLN A 33 -10.49 10.08 6.44
CA GLN A 33 -10.93 10.55 5.11
C GLN A 33 -10.33 9.77 3.93
N THR A 34 -9.39 8.86 4.18
CA THR A 34 -8.72 8.05 3.16
C THR A 34 -9.40 6.69 3.03
N GLU A 35 -9.79 6.35 1.81
CA GLU A 35 -10.36 5.04 1.49
C GLU A 35 -9.23 4.11 1.03
N ILE A 36 -9.12 2.94 1.65
CA ILE A 36 -8.05 1.98 1.38
C ILE A 36 -8.65 0.75 0.69
N LYS A 37 -8.13 0.45 -0.50
CA LYS A 37 -8.43 -0.77 -1.26
C LYS A 37 -7.19 -1.65 -1.34
N VAL A 38 -7.40 -2.95 -1.33
CA VAL A 38 -6.34 -3.96 -1.41
C VAL A 38 -6.56 -4.82 -2.65
N GLU A 39 -5.56 -4.94 -3.52
CA GLU A 39 -5.62 -5.83 -4.68
C GLU A 39 -5.54 -7.29 -4.21
N ALA A 40 -6.41 -8.19 -4.68
CA ALA A 40 -6.37 -9.63 -4.38
C ALA A 40 -5.05 -10.32 -4.82
N SER A 41 -4.51 -11.26 -4.03
CA SER A 41 -3.20 -11.88 -4.29
C SER A 41 -3.01 -13.22 -3.57
N ASP A 42 -2.49 -14.20 -4.32
CA ASP A 42 -2.30 -15.58 -3.86
C ASP A 42 -0.91 -15.84 -3.23
N ILE A 43 0.03 -14.89 -3.36
CA ILE A 43 1.46 -15.12 -3.03
C ILE A 43 1.97 -14.33 -1.82
N ARG A 44 1.23 -13.31 -1.38
CA ARG A 44 1.63 -12.42 -0.28
C ARG A 44 1.64 -13.14 1.07
N ILE A 45 2.37 -12.56 2.02
CA ILE A 45 2.51 -13.10 3.38
C ILE A 45 1.21 -13.07 4.20
N PHE A 46 0.34 -12.07 4.02
CA PHE A 46 -0.96 -11.94 4.69
C PHE A 46 -2.10 -12.26 3.73
N LYS A 47 -3.08 -13.05 4.16
CA LYS A 47 -4.19 -13.48 3.30
C LYS A 47 -5.25 -12.40 3.16
N ASP A 48 -5.99 -12.48 2.06
CA ASP A 48 -7.11 -11.58 1.73
C ASP A 48 -8.19 -11.59 2.82
N GLU A 49 -8.43 -12.75 3.45
CA GLU A 49 -9.38 -12.86 4.55
C GLU A 49 -8.99 -12.01 5.76
N GLU A 50 -7.70 -11.78 6.00
CA GLU A 50 -7.22 -10.97 7.13
C GLU A 50 -7.57 -9.49 6.92
N TYR A 51 -7.39 -8.99 5.69
CA TYR A 51 -7.79 -7.64 5.32
C TYR A 51 -9.32 -7.48 5.36
N LYS A 52 -10.07 -8.46 4.83
CA LYS A 52 -11.54 -8.45 4.86
C LYS A 52 -12.08 -8.49 6.29
N ALA A 53 -11.46 -9.26 7.18
CA ALA A 53 -11.87 -9.35 8.58
C ALA A 53 -11.73 -8.01 9.33
N LEU A 54 -10.80 -7.16 8.91
CA LEU A 54 -10.60 -5.81 9.44
C LEU A 54 -11.42 -4.74 8.70
N GLY A 55 -12.28 -5.15 7.74
CA GLY A 55 -13.17 -4.26 7.02
C GLY A 55 -12.50 -3.46 5.89
N PHE A 56 -11.40 -3.97 5.32
CA PHE A 56 -10.82 -3.44 4.09
C PHE A 56 -11.46 -4.09 2.86
N GLU A 57 -11.62 -3.30 1.80
CA GLU A 57 -12.12 -3.79 0.52
C GLU A 57 -10.99 -4.49 -0.23
N VAL A 58 -11.15 -5.80 -0.48
CA VAL A 58 -10.23 -6.58 -1.31
C VAL A 58 -10.88 -6.84 -2.66
N THR A 59 -10.28 -6.35 -3.74
CA THR A 59 -10.81 -6.45 -5.11
C THR A 59 -9.67 -6.60 -6.13
N GLU A 60 -9.95 -7.01 -7.35
CA GLU A 60 -8.95 -7.05 -8.43
C GLU A 60 -8.91 -5.74 -9.23
N ASP A 61 -10.00 -4.98 -9.20
CA ASP A 61 -10.11 -3.72 -9.93
C ASP A 61 -9.66 -2.54 -9.08
N MET A 62 -8.53 -1.95 -9.45
CA MET A 62 -7.93 -0.77 -8.81
C MET A 62 -8.11 0.51 -9.63
N SER A 63 -8.93 0.49 -10.69
CA SER A 63 -9.05 1.60 -11.66
C SER A 63 -9.61 2.89 -11.04
N ASP A 64 -10.29 2.78 -9.91
CA ASP A 64 -10.90 3.89 -9.17
C ASP A 64 -9.97 4.49 -8.09
N CYS A 65 -8.75 3.98 -7.94
CA CYS A 65 -7.79 4.46 -6.94
C CYS A 65 -7.02 5.68 -7.44
N ASP A 66 -6.89 6.71 -6.58
CA ASP A 66 -6.12 7.92 -6.86
C ASP A 66 -4.61 7.66 -6.78
N VAL A 67 -4.19 6.77 -5.87
CA VAL A 67 -2.79 6.42 -5.60
C VAL A 67 -2.68 4.91 -5.50
N LEU A 68 -1.69 4.32 -6.17
CA LEU A 68 -1.36 2.89 -6.06
C LEU A 68 0.02 2.75 -5.41
N LEU A 69 0.12 1.88 -4.41
CA LEU A 69 1.36 1.58 -3.69
C LEU A 69 1.88 0.20 -4.09
N ASP A 70 3.04 0.17 -4.76
CA ASP A 70 3.83 -1.01 -5.13
C ASP A 70 5.23 -1.02 -4.49
N LEU A 71 5.86 -2.19 -4.44
CA LEU A 71 7.21 -2.41 -3.91
C LEU A 71 8.13 -2.92 -5.00
N TRP A 72 9.31 -2.31 -5.25
CA TRP A 72 10.37 -2.99 -6.04
C TRP A 72 11.77 -2.34 -5.95
N ASP A 73 12.82 -3.10 -5.62
CA ASP A 73 14.25 -2.73 -5.81
C ASP A 73 15.15 -3.98 -5.63
N SER A 74 16.44 -4.06 -5.99
CA SER A 74 17.35 -3.30 -6.87
C SER A 74 17.59 -4.18 -8.10
N GLU A 75 17.85 -3.61 -9.28
CA GLU A 75 17.98 -4.32 -10.58
C GLU A 75 16.68 -4.58 -11.38
N GLY A 76 15.57 -3.85 -11.13
CA GLY A 76 14.44 -3.79 -12.08
C GLY A 76 13.08 -3.35 -11.52
N HIS A 77 12.95 -2.05 -11.22
CA HIS A 77 12.01 -1.43 -10.28
C HIS A 77 10.61 -0.97 -10.81
N LYS A 78 9.58 -0.96 -9.93
CA LYS A 78 8.71 0.22 -9.69
C LYS A 78 8.34 0.38 -8.19
N ILE A 79 8.53 1.54 -7.57
CA ILE A 79 8.30 1.77 -6.13
C ILE A 79 7.24 2.85 -5.90
N LEU A 80 6.30 2.59 -4.99
CA LEU A 80 5.84 3.49 -3.93
C LEU A 80 5.69 2.69 -2.63
N ASP A 81 6.81 2.52 -1.93
CA ASP A 81 6.81 2.19 -0.51
C ASP A 81 7.95 2.95 0.19
N GLY A 82 7.64 3.47 1.38
CA GLY A 82 8.37 4.48 2.15
C GLY A 82 9.74 4.08 2.69
N MET A 83 10.48 3.19 2.02
CA MET A 83 11.69 2.58 2.55
C MET A 83 12.90 2.54 1.61
N ALA A 84 13.01 3.48 0.67
CA ALA A 84 14.30 4.17 0.52
C ALA A 84 14.41 5.21 1.66
N GLY A 85 14.25 4.76 2.90
CA GLY A 85 14.24 5.61 4.07
C GLY A 85 15.63 6.15 4.30
N LEU A 86 16.04 7.20 3.58
CA LEU A 86 17.16 8.03 3.99
C LEU A 86 17.32 9.35 3.18
N TRP A 87 16.27 10.11 2.84
CA TRP A 87 16.47 11.54 2.53
C TRP A 87 15.17 12.34 2.67
N CYS A 88 15.23 13.43 3.42
CA CYS A 88 14.13 14.27 3.84
C CYS A 88 13.33 14.93 2.67
N VAL A 89 12.02 15.13 2.86
CA VAL A 89 11.18 16.16 2.20
C VAL A 89 10.81 15.99 0.70
N ALA A 90 10.18 14.88 0.27
CA ALA A 90 9.63 14.88 -1.12
C ALA A 90 8.32 14.11 -1.39
N VAL A 91 7.75 13.34 -0.47
CA VAL A 91 6.32 12.90 -0.60
C VAL A 91 5.36 14.06 -0.28
N GLY A 92 5.90 15.16 0.26
CA GLY A 92 5.20 16.42 0.50
C GLY A 92 5.25 17.41 -0.66
N TYR A 93 5.48 16.99 -1.91
CA TYR A 93 5.28 17.88 -3.07
C TYR A 93 3.77 18.06 -3.36
N GLY A 94 3.03 18.56 -2.37
CA GLY A 94 1.67 19.07 -2.48
C GLY A 94 0.58 18.35 -1.68
N ARG A 95 0.88 17.28 -0.94
CA ARG A 95 -0.14 16.53 -0.15
C ARG A 95 0.33 16.20 1.27
N GLU A 96 0.06 17.13 2.18
CA GLU A 96 0.44 17.05 3.61
C GLU A 96 -0.12 15.81 4.33
N GLU A 97 -1.28 15.31 3.91
CA GLU A 97 -1.94 14.14 4.52
C GLU A 97 -1.10 12.87 4.43
N LEU A 98 -0.33 12.69 3.36
CA LEU A 98 0.53 11.51 3.18
C LEU A 98 1.82 11.60 4.01
N VAL A 99 2.30 12.81 4.29
CA VAL A 99 3.54 13.05 5.05
C VAL A 99 3.32 12.85 6.54
N GLN A 100 2.15 13.19 7.06
CA GLN A 100 1.83 12.95 8.47
C GLN A 100 1.56 11.47 8.77
N ALA A 101 1.31 10.67 7.73
CA ALA A 101 0.84 9.29 7.86
C ALA A 101 1.96 8.25 8.00
N ALA A 102 3.16 8.60 7.54
CA ALA A 102 4.37 7.80 7.62
C ALA A 102 5.20 8.17 8.85
#